data_AF-A0A3P7EXV4-F1
#
_entry.id   AF-A0A3P7EXV4-F1
#
_cell.length_a   1.000
_cell.length_b   1.000
_cell.length_c   1.000
_cell.angle_alpha   90.00
_cell.angle_beta   90.00
_cell.angle_gamma   90.00
#
_symmetry.space_group_name_H-M   'P 1'
#
loop_
_entity.id
_entity.type
_entity.pdbx_description
1 polymer ?
#
loop_
_entity_poly.entity_id
_entity_poly.type
_entity_poly.pdbx_seq_one_letter_code
_entity_poly.pdbx_strand_id
1 'polypeptide(L)'
;MQTFIELSKDGWSVCTDRRVAASVEKMVSYASVESIGCLLKTFTKELHSLFNTKFAHHVLHAALWHCAFHPDLRQDELISSCVADYLDFMWDNYAIFLHQSHASPALRVYLQLLSGVIIPKSPHTGLYEVDKVAIIEPLDSTYKDRITDLTNKFLLSESLNAFVVDPMSGAFLQTLIIICWKRLEGDFEAVCSNILRRSQLLKISDNAEVMKVDEKQEIRSLIKLSHPLVFVFAVA
;
A
#
# COMPACT_ATOMS: atom_id res chain seq x y z
N MET A 1 3.68 -28.25 -7.12
CA MET A 1 2.38 -28.53 -7.77
C MET A 1 1.39 -29.23 -6.83
N GLN A 2 1.67 -30.43 -6.28
CA GLN A 2 0.69 -31.18 -5.46
C GLN A 2 0.09 -30.37 -4.30
N THR A 3 0.91 -29.63 -3.54
CA THR A 3 0.43 -28.79 -2.42
C THR A 3 -0.58 -27.72 -2.85
N PHE A 4 -0.38 -27.09 -4.01
CA PHE A 4 -1.31 -26.06 -4.51
C PHE A 4 -2.63 -26.67 -5.00
N ILE A 5 -2.58 -27.90 -5.52
CA ILE A 5 -3.78 -28.65 -5.90
C ILE A 5 -4.58 -29.02 -4.66
N GLU A 6 -3.95 -29.55 -3.61
CA GLU A 6 -4.66 -29.85 -2.36
C GLU A 6 -5.21 -28.59 -1.71
N LEU A 7 -4.46 -27.49 -1.70
CA LEU A 7 -4.96 -26.21 -1.21
C LEU A 7 -6.19 -25.73 -2.01
N SER A 8 -6.19 -25.92 -3.33
CA SER A 8 -7.33 -25.54 -4.19
C SER A 8 -8.59 -26.37 -3.87
N LYS A 9 -8.43 -27.61 -3.42
CA LYS A 9 -9.53 -28.48 -2.98
C LYS A 9 -10.02 -28.10 -1.58
N ASP A 10 -9.09 -27.89 -0.64
CA ASP A 10 -9.40 -27.60 0.76
C ASP A 10 -9.88 -26.15 0.97
N GLY A 11 -9.58 -25.27 0.02
CA GLY A 11 -9.98 -23.87 0.02
C GLY A 11 -9.01 -22.95 0.75
N TRP A 12 -9.19 -21.64 0.58
CA TRP A 12 -8.31 -20.61 1.14
C TRP A 12 -8.25 -20.63 2.68
N SER A 13 -9.30 -21.14 3.34
CA SER A 13 -9.44 -21.13 4.80
C SER A 13 -8.37 -21.95 5.52
N VAL A 14 -7.70 -22.91 4.86
CA VAL A 14 -6.56 -23.62 5.46
C VAL A 14 -5.41 -22.69 5.82
N CYS A 15 -5.28 -21.56 5.11
CA CYS A 15 -4.28 -20.52 5.39
C CYS A 15 -4.70 -19.58 6.53
N THR A 16 -5.74 -19.91 7.30
CA THR A 16 -5.98 -19.29 8.61
C THR A 16 -5.08 -19.87 9.71
N ASP A 17 -4.43 -21.02 9.47
CA ASP A 17 -3.35 -21.50 10.31
C ASP A 17 -2.03 -20.79 9.96
N ARG A 18 -1.34 -20.28 10.99
CA ARG A 18 -0.09 -19.52 10.83
C ARG A 18 1.02 -20.31 10.15
N ARG A 19 1.16 -21.60 10.47
CA ARG A 19 2.24 -22.44 9.93
C ARG A 19 1.96 -22.79 8.48
N VAL A 20 0.71 -23.08 8.16
CA VAL A 20 0.27 -23.33 6.78
C VAL A 20 0.50 -22.08 5.93
N ALA A 21 -0.04 -20.91 6.35
CA ALA A 21 0.14 -19.65 5.63
C ALA A 21 1.62 -19.33 5.37
N ALA A 22 2.45 -19.36 6.41
CA ALA A 22 3.88 -19.06 6.30
C ALA A 22 4.64 -20.05 5.39
N SER A 23 4.20 -21.32 5.35
CA SER A 23 4.80 -22.33 4.46
C SER A 23 4.40 -22.06 3.01
N VAL A 24 3.12 -21.77 2.76
CA VAL A 24 2.62 -21.46 1.41
C VAL A 24 3.25 -20.18 0.88
N GLU A 25 3.33 -19.11 1.69
CA GLU A 25 4.00 -17.85 1.30
C GLU A 25 5.43 -18.08 0.80
N LYS A 26 6.21 -18.93 1.49
CA LYS A 26 7.58 -19.27 1.06
C LYS A 26 7.64 -20.09 -0.22
N MET A 27 6.59 -20.87 -0.51
CA MET A 27 6.54 -21.71 -1.71
C MET A 27 6.16 -20.90 -2.95
N VAL A 28 5.50 -19.75 -2.80
CA VAL A 28 5.04 -18.90 -3.92
C VAL A 28 6.18 -18.52 -4.85
N SER A 29 7.37 -18.22 -4.34
CA SER A 29 8.53 -17.83 -5.17
C SER A 29 9.03 -18.91 -6.13
N TYR A 30 8.56 -20.15 -5.96
CA TYR A 30 8.95 -21.31 -6.78
C TYR A 30 7.75 -21.93 -7.51
N ALA A 31 6.59 -21.26 -7.47
CA ALA A 31 5.37 -21.78 -8.05
C ALA A 31 5.38 -21.65 -9.58
N SER A 32 4.84 -22.66 -10.27
CA SER A 32 4.59 -22.59 -11.72
C SER A 32 3.40 -21.66 -12.01
N VAL A 33 3.23 -21.28 -13.29
CA VAL A 33 2.07 -20.51 -13.77
C VAL A 33 0.76 -21.14 -13.30
N GLU A 34 0.60 -22.45 -13.47
CA GLU A 34 -0.62 -23.18 -13.09
C GLU A 34 -0.83 -23.17 -11.58
N SER A 35 0.26 -23.28 -10.82
CA SER A 35 0.21 -23.26 -9.34
C SER A 35 -0.22 -21.88 -8.83
N ILE A 36 0.31 -20.81 -9.42
CA ILE A 36 -0.08 -19.42 -9.11
C ILE A 36 -1.53 -19.17 -9.53
N GLY A 37 -1.93 -19.57 -10.74
CA GLY A 37 -3.32 -19.45 -11.20
C GLY A 37 -4.30 -20.17 -10.30
N CYS A 38 -3.98 -21.39 -9.86
CA CYS A 38 -4.80 -22.13 -8.88
C CYS A 38 -4.90 -21.40 -7.54
N LEU A 39 -3.78 -20.88 -7.04
CA LEU A 39 -3.75 -20.16 -5.77
C LEU A 39 -4.59 -18.87 -5.87
N LEU A 40 -4.33 -18.02 -6.86
CA LEU A 40 -5.09 -16.77 -7.05
C LEU A 40 -6.59 -17.05 -7.16
N LYS A 41 -6.99 -17.99 -8.03
CA LYS A 41 -8.40 -18.40 -8.19
C LYS A 41 -9.04 -18.90 -6.90
N THR A 42 -8.27 -19.54 -6.02
CA THR A 42 -8.78 -20.04 -4.73
C THR A 42 -9.04 -18.89 -3.76
N PHE A 43 -8.15 -17.90 -3.73
CA PHE A 43 -8.21 -16.80 -2.77
C PHE A 43 -9.11 -15.65 -3.23
N THR A 44 -9.22 -15.38 -4.54
CA THR A 44 -10.02 -14.25 -5.07
C THR A 44 -11.53 -14.49 -5.04
N LYS A 45 -12.00 -15.74 -4.81
CA LYS A 45 -13.43 -16.05 -4.73
C LYS A 45 -14.15 -15.46 -3.52
N GLU A 46 -13.43 -15.24 -2.40
CA GLU A 46 -14.03 -14.85 -1.11
C GLU A 46 -13.20 -13.77 -0.42
N LEU A 47 -12.85 -12.71 -1.15
CA LEU A 47 -11.95 -11.66 -0.69
C LEU A 47 -12.42 -11.00 0.62
N HIS A 48 -13.73 -10.77 0.81
CA HIS A 48 -14.28 -10.24 2.06
C HIS A 48 -13.91 -11.10 3.27
N SER A 49 -14.15 -12.41 3.20
CA SER A 49 -13.85 -13.35 4.29
C SER A 49 -12.35 -13.43 4.54
N LEU A 50 -11.56 -13.45 3.45
CA LEU A 50 -10.12 -13.54 3.48
C LEU A 50 -9.47 -12.35 4.22
N PHE A 51 -9.89 -11.12 3.95
CA PHE A 51 -9.34 -9.92 4.62
C PHE A 51 -9.77 -9.75 6.08
N ASN A 52 -10.80 -10.48 6.51
CA ASN A 52 -11.17 -10.58 7.92
C ASN A 52 -10.28 -11.55 8.71
N THR A 53 -9.32 -12.23 8.05
CA THR A 53 -8.43 -13.18 8.70
C THR A 53 -7.04 -12.60 8.93
N LYS A 54 -6.36 -13.11 9.97
CA LYS A 54 -5.02 -12.65 10.36
C LYS A 54 -3.91 -13.05 9.38
N PHE A 55 -4.06 -14.16 8.65
CA PHE A 55 -2.94 -14.76 7.90
C PHE A 55 -3.21 -15.02 6.42
N ALA A 56 -4.43 -15.39 6.02
CA ALA A 56 -4.66 -15.86 4.65
C ALA A 56 -4.39 -14.78 3.59
N HIS A 57 -4.67 -13.51 3.90
CA HIS A 57 -4.41 -12.40 2.98
C HIS A 57 -2.91 -12.18 2.69
N HIS A 58 -1.99 -12.63 3.57
CA HIS A 58 -0.56 -12.57 3.29
C HIS A 58 -0.16 -13.52 2.15
N VAL A 59 -0.77 -14.71 2.07
CA VAL A 59 -0.55 -15.67 0.98
C VAL A 59 -1.01 -15.07 -0.35
N LEU A 60 -2.19 -14.44 -0.38
CA LEU A 60 -2.70 -13.76 -1.57
C LEU A 60 -1.73 -12.64 -2.00
N HIS A 61 -1.30 -11.78 -1.07
CA HIS A 61 -0.34 -10.73 -1.40
C HIS A 61 1.00 -11.27 -1.88
N ALA A 62 1.51 -12.37 -1.33
CA ALA A 62 2.74 -13.00 -1.80
C ALA A 62 2.60 -13.42 -3.28
N ALA A 63 1.47 -14.01 -3.66
CA ALA A 63 1.21 -14.40 -5.04
C ALA A 63 1.06 -13.20 -5.98
N LEU A 64 0.36 -12.15 -5.56
CA LEU A 64 0.22 -10.92 -6.34
C LEU A 64 1.58 -10.22 -6.55
N TRP A 65 2.42 -10.19 -5.51
CA TRP A 65 3.79 -9.70 -5.64
C TRP A 65 4.60 -10.54 -6.62
N HIS A 66 4.46 -11.86 -6.59
CA HIS A 66 5.11 -12.73 -7.55
C HIS A 66 4.66 -12.41 -8.99
N CYS A 67 3.37 -12.19 -9.24
CA CYS A 67 2.89 -11.71 -10.53
C CYS A 67 3.45 -10.33 -10.92
N ALA A 68 3.64 -9.43 -9.96
CA ALA A 68 4.20 -8.10 -10.21
C ALA A 68 5.70 -8.18 -10.61
N PHE A 69 6.46 -9.10 -10.00
CA PHE A 69 7.87 -9.31 -10.33
C PHE A 69 8.11 -10.14 -11.59
N HIS A 70 7.11 -10.91 -12.04
CA HIS A 70 7.21 -11.79 -13.20
C HIS A 70 6.11 -11.48 -14.23
N PRO A 71 6.33 -10.48 -15.12
CA PRO A 71 5.35 -10.06 -16.13
C PRO A 71 4.79 -11.17 -17.01
N ASP A 72 5.59 -12.21 -17.29
CA ASP A 72 5.16 -13.36 -18.09
C ASP A 72 3.98 -14.12 -17.45
N LEU A 73 3.87 -14.12 -16.12
CA LEU A 73 2.73 -14.72 -15.41
C LEU A 73 1.43 -13.97 -15.70
N ARG A 74 1.50 -12.65 -15.94
CA ARG A 74 0.33 -11.81 -16.21
C ARG A 74 -0.20 -11.97 -17.64
N GLN A 75 0.51 -12.70 -18.50
CA GLN A 75 0.02 -13.06 -19.84
C GLN A 75 -0.97 -14.23 -19.80
N ASP A 76 -1.01 -14.99 -18.70
CA ASP A 76 -2.04 -16.02 -18.48
C ASP A 76 -3.39 -15.35 -18.17
N GLU A 77 -4.43 -15.76 -18.90
CA GLU A 77 -5.77 -15.16 -18.80
C GLU A 77 -6.40 -15.32 -17.41
N LEU A 78 -6.20 -16.47 -16.76
CA LEU A 78 -6.75 -16.72 -15.44
C LEU A 78 -6.05 -15.84 -14.39
N ILE A 79 -4.72 -15.77 -14.45
CA ILE A 79 -3.94 -14.91 -13.55
C ILE A 79 -4.35 -13.44 -13.74
N SER A 80 -4.40 -12.98 -14.99
CA SER A 80 -4.77 -11.60 -15.32
C SER A 80 -6.17 -11.25 -14.80
N SER A 81 -7.15 -12.13 -15.02
CA SER A 81 -8.52 -11.97 -14.49
C SER A 81 -8.53 -11.89 -12.96
N CYS A 82 -7.81 -12.78 -12.27
CA CYS A 82 -7.78 -12.78 -10.81
C CYS A 82 -7.09 -11.52 -10.23
N VAL A 83 -6.06 -11.01 -10.92
CA VAL A 83 -5.40 -9.75 -10.54
C VAL A 83 -6.37 -8.57 -10.69
N ALA A 84 -7.11 -8.51 -11.80
CA ALA A 84 -8.14 -7.49 -12.02
C ALA A 84 -9.24 -7.54 -10.95
N ASP A 85 -9.79 -8.73 -10.68
CA ASP A 85 -10.81 -8.93 -9.63
C ASP A 85 -10.33 -8.43 -8.27
N TYR A 86 -9.07 -8.73 -7.90
CA TYR A 86 -8.47 -8.22 -6.68
C TYR A 86 -8.37 -6.69 -6.67
N LEU A 87 -7.86 -6.09 -7.75
CA LEU A 87 -7.65 -4.65 -7.83
C LEU A 87 -8.98 -3.87 -7.73
N ASP A 88 -10.00 -4.35 -8.44
CA ASP A 88 -11.34 -3.76 -8.43
C ASP A 88 -12.01 -3.95 -7.08
N PHE A 89 -11.91 -5.13 -6.50
CA PHE A 89 -12.43 -5.39 -5.15
C PHE A 89 -11.81 -4.44 -4.11
N MET A 90 -10.49 -4.26 -4.13
CA MET A 90 -9.81 -3.37 -3.19
C MET A 90 -10.19 -1.90 -3.43
N TRP A 91 -10.39 -1.50 -4.69
CA TRP A 91 -10.86 -0.17 -5.06
C TRP A 91 -12.29 0.08 -4.54
N ASP A 92 -13.20 -0.86 -4.70
CA ASP A 92 -14.59 -0.69 -4.28
C ASP A 92 -14.74 -0.67 -2.74
N ASN A 93 -13.76 -1.22 -2.01
CA ASN A 93 -13.84 -1.42 -0.56
C ASN A 93 -12.84 -0.59 0.27
N TYR A 94 -11.96 0.23 -0.33
CA TYR A 94 -10.89 0.90 0.43
C TYR A 94 -11.40 1.75 1.59
N ALA A 95 -12.55 2.41 1.43
CA ALA A 95 -13.09 3.30 2.45
C ALA A 95 -13.49 2.52 3.71
N ILE A 96 -14.05 1.32 3.55
CA ILE A 96 -14.42 0.44 4.66
C ILE A 96 -13.16 -0.16 5.29
N PHE A 97 -12.23 -0.61 4.44
CA PHE A 97 -11.02 -1.31 4.89
C PHE A 97 -10.05 -0.41 5.65
N LEU A 98 -10.06 0.89 5.38
CA LEU A 98 -9.22 1.87 6.07
C LEU A 98 -9.40 1.82 7.58
N HIS A 99 -10.61 1.48 8.04
CA HIS A 99 -10.97 1.44 9.47
C HIS A 99 -10.99 0.03 10.07
N GLN A 100 -10.60 -1.00 9.31
CA GLN A 100 -10.57 -2.39 9.78
C GLN A 100 -9.14 -2.82 10.16
N SER A 101 -9.00 -3.46 11.31
CA SER A 101 -7.70 -3.85 11.88
C SER A 101 -6.86 -4.78 10.98
N HIS A 102 -7.52 -5.68 10.26
CA HIS A 102 -6.85 -6.66 9.39
C HIS A 102 -6.79 -6.22 7.93
N ALA A 103 -7.77 -5.46 7.44
CA ALA A 103 -7.83 -5.02 6.05
C ALA A 103 -7.06 -3.71 5.80
N SER A 104 -6.94 -2.80 6.78
CA SER A 104 -6.16 -1.57 6.62
C SER A 104 -4.69 -1.85 6.25
N PRO A 105 -4.00 -2.82 6.89
CA PRO A 105 -2.70 -3.29 6.42
C PRO A 105 -2.65 -3.69 4.96
N ALA A 106 -3.69 -4.35 4.45
CA ALA A 106 -3.79 -4.80 3.08
C ALA A 106 -3.90 -3.64 2.09
N LEU A 107 -4.56 -2.53 2.46
CA LEU A 107 -4.63 -1.34 1.60
C LEU A 107 -3.25 -0.76 1.28
N ARG A 108 -2.30 -0.84 2.21
CA ARG A 108 -0.92 -0.40 1.98
C ARG A 108 -0.20 -1.27 0.94
N VAL A 109 -0.55 -2.55 0.88
CA VAL A 109 -0.03 -3.48 -0.13
C VAL A 109 -0.73 -3.27 -1.46
N TYR A 110 -2.06 -3.09 -1.44
CA TYR A 110 -2.84 -2.71 -2.63
C TYR A 110 -2.27 -1.48 -3.32
N LEU A 111 -2.02 -0.39 -2.59
CA LEU A 111 -1.43 0.83 -3.18
C LEU A 111 -0.09 0.57 -3.89
N GLN A 112 0.76 -0.25 -3.28
CA GLN A 112 2.07 -0.61 -3.85
C GLN A 112 1.93 -1.48 -5.10
N LEU A 113 1.05 -2.49 -5.07
CA LEU A 113 0.76 -3.37 -6.20
C LEU A 113 0.11 -2.61 -7.37
N LEU A 114 -0.89 -1.78 -7.05
CA LEU A 114 -1.59 -0.90 -7.99
C LEU A 114 -0.61 -0.01 -8.73
N SER A 115 0.31 0.65 -8.01
CA SER A 115 1.21 1.65 -8.56
C SER A 115 2.57 1.10 -9.02
N GLY A 116 2.88 -0.16 -8.73
CA GLY A 116 4.20 -0.74 -8.97
C GLY A 116 5.32 -0.03 -8.19
N VAL A 117 5.02 0.52 -7.01
CA VAL A 117 6.01 1.15 -6.12
C VAL A 117 6.27 0.22 -4.94
N ILE A 118 7.50 -0.24 -4.79
CA ILE A 118 7.89 -1.15 -3.71
C ILE A 118 8.47 -0.31 -2.58
N ILE A 119 7.84 -0.38 -1.41
CA ILE A 119 8.23 0.37 -0.22
C ILE A 119 8.69 -0.61 0.85
N PRO A 120 10.00 -0.89 0.93
CA PRO A 120 10.53 -1.79 1.95
C PRO A 120 10.33 -1.23 3.36
N LYS A 121 10.13 -2.14 4.32
CA LYS A 121 10.11 -1.82 5.75
C LYS A 121 11.33 -2.42 6.42
N SER A 122 11.94 -1.64 7.31
CA SER A 122 13.01 -2.14 8.16
C SER A 122 12.46 -3.19 9.13
N PRO A 123 13.06 -4.39 9.21
CA PRO A 123 12.66 -5.40 10.19
C PRO A 123 13.04 -5.00 11.63
N HIS A 124 13.94 -4.03 11.80
CA HIS A 124 14.40 -3.57 13.11
C HIS A 124 13.56 -2.43 13.67
N THR A 125 13.20 -1.46 12.84
CA THR A 125 12.46 -0.26 13.28
C THR A 125 10.99 -0.29 12.92
N GLY A 126 10.57 -1.16 11.99
CA GLY A 126 9.20 -1.19 11.45
C GLY A 126 8.87 0.00 10.53
N LEU A 127 9.81 0.92 10.33
CA LEU A 127 9.64 2.12 9.50
C LEU A 127 9.92 1.83 8.03
N TYR A 128 9.37 2.68 7.16
CA TYR A 128 9.65 2.63 5.72
C TYR A 128 11.08 3.08 5.41
N GLU A 129 11.78 2.31 4.59
CA GLU A 129 13.12 2.63 4.08
C GLU A 129 12.98 3.38 2.74
N VAL A 130 12.67 4.67 2.82
CA VAL A 130 12.33 5.54 1.67
C VAL A 130 13.47 5.60 0.64
N ASP A 131 14.72 5.47 1.09
CA ASP A 131 15.93 5.42 0.27
C ASP A 131 16.03 4.15 -0.59
N LYS A 132 15.34 3.06 -0.20
CA LYS A 132 15.33 1.77 -0.92
C LYS A 132 14.06 1.55 -1.74
N VAL A 133 13.24 2.58 -1.92
CA VAL A 133 12.01 2.48 -2.72
C VAL A 133 12.37 2.16 -4.18
N ALA A 134 11.78 1.10 -4.71
CA ALA A 134 11.98 0.64 -6.08
C ALA A 134 10.70 0.78 -6.90
N ILE A 135 10.86 0.85 -8.23
CA ILE A 135 9.77 0.96 -9.19
C ILE A 135 9.79 -0.26 -10.09
N ILE A 136 8.63 -0.92 -10.23
CA ILE A 136 8.37 -1.99 -11.18
C ILE A 136 7.20 -1.62 -12.08
N GLU A 137 6.81 -2.52 -12.97
CA GLU A 137 5.59 -2.34 -13.75
C GLU A 137 4.35 -2.41 -12.82
N PRO A 138 3.43 -1.43 -12.90
CA PRO A 138 2.16 -1.48 -12.17
C PRO A 138 1.32 -2.71 -12.56
N LEU A 139 0.56 -3.25 -11.61
CA LEU A 139 -0.46 -4.27 -11.94
C LEU A 139 -1.67 -3.68 -12.67
N ASP A 140 -1.92 -2.38 -12.51
CA ASP A 140 -3.06 -1.68 -13.10
C ASP A 140 -2.56 -0.63 -14.09
N SER A 141 -3.03 -0.66 -15.33
CA SER A 141 -2.68 0.35 -16.33
C SER A 141 -3.30 1.73 -16.03
N THR A 142 -4.40 1.77 -15.27
CA THR A 142 -5.13 2.97 -14.85
C THR A 142 -4.63 3.54 -13.52
N TYR A 143 -3.49 3.05 -13.00
CA TYR A 143 -2.98 3.42 -11.68
C TYR A 143 -2.85 4.93 -11.49
N LYS A 144 -2.52 5.70 -12.54
CA LYS A 144 -2.36 7.16 -12.43
C LYS A 144 -3.66 7.83 -12.01
N ASP A 145 -4.77 7.44 -12.61
CA ASP A 145 -6.08 8.02 -12.32
C ASP A 145 -6.51 7.63 -10.90
N ARG A 146 -6.39 6.34 -10.54
CA ARG A 146 -6.73 5.84 -9.21
C ARG A 146 -5.89 6.48 -8.09
N ILE A 147 -4.56 6.62 -8.29
CA ILE A 147 -3.69 7.30 -7.30
C ILE A 147 -4.01 8.79 -7.23
N THR A 148 -4.33 9.45 -8.35
CA THR A 148 -4.73 10.86 -8.37
C THR A 148 -6.03 11.07 -7.59
N ASP A 149 -7.02 10.21 -7.78
CA ASP A 149 -8.29 10.26 -7.04
C ASP A 149 -8.09 10.06 -5.53
N LEU A 150 -7.26 9.09 -5.13
CA LEU A 150 -6.92 8.89 -3.72
C LEU A 150 -6.16 10.09 -3.15
N THR A 151 -5.24 10.66 -3.93
CA THR A 151 -4.50 11.87 -3.54
C THR A 151 -5.45 13.03 -3.30
N ASN A 152 -6.39 13.26 -4.22
CA ASN A 152 -7.42 14.28 -4.09
C ASN A 152 -8.28 14.07 -2.84
N LYS A 153 -8.71 12.82 -2.61
CA LYS A 153 -9.61 12.45 -1.52
C LYS A 153 -8.98 12.50 -0.14
N PHE A 154 -7.70 12.15 -0.02
CA PHE A 154 -7.03 11.99 1.27
C PHE A 154 -5.99 13.08 1.56
N LEU A 155 -5.15 13.43 0.59
CA LEU A 155 -4.01 14.34 0.80
C LEU A 155 -4.32 15.80 0.45
N LEU A 156 -5.19 16.02 -0.55
CA LEU A 156 -5.60 17.37 -0.98
C LEU A 156 -6.94 17.82 -0.40
N SER A 157 -7.69 16.90 0.20
CA SER A 157 -8.99 17.14 0.80
C SER A 157 -8.95 18.05 2.02
N GLU A 158 -10.08 18.71 2.29
CA GLU A 158 -10.28 19.50 3.50
C GLU A 158 -10.30 18.64 4.77
N SER A 159 -10.61 17.35 4.63
CA SER A 159 -10.66 16.38 5.72
C SER A 159 -9.29 15.79 6.08
N LEU A 160 -8.19 16.27 5.48
CA LEU A 160 -6.83 15.75 5.75
C LEU A 160 -6.55 15.64 7.25
N ASN A 161 -6.85 16.67 8.04
CA ASN A 161 -6.56 16.67 9.47
C ASN A 161 -7.32 15.57 10.23
N ALA A 162 -8.52 15.20 9.80
CA ALA A 162 -9.26 14.09 10.39
C ALA A 162 -8.58 12.74 10.12
N PHE A 163 -8.01 12.55 8.92
CA PHE A 163 -7.26 11.34 8.58
C PHE A 163 -5.89 11.28 9.25
N VAL A 164 -5.24 12.42 9.47
CA VAL A 164 -3.92 12.49 10.14
C VAL A 164 -4.00 12.01 11.60
N VAL A 165 -5.07 12.39 12.31
CA VAL A 165 -5.27 12.01 13.72
C VAL A 165 -5.95 10.65 13.89
N ASP A 166 -6.43 10.04 12.79
CA ASP A 166 -7.00 8.69 12.83
C ASP A 166 -5.89 7.64 12.95
N PRO A 167 -5.89 6.81 14.01
CA PRO A 167 -4.80 5.86 14.27
C PRO A 167 -4.67 4.78 13.18
N MET A 168 -5.72 4.56 12.38
CA MET A 168 -5.73 3.56 11.32
C MET A 168 -5.24 4.11 9.97
N SER A 169 -5.46 5.41 9.72
CA SER A 169 -5.18 6.05 8.43
C SER A 169 -3.72 6.46 8.24
N GLY A 170 -2.99 6.75 9.31
CA GLY A 170 -1.63 7.30 9.22
C GLY A 170 -0.68 6.49 8.33
N ALA A 171 -0.64 5.17 8.50
CA ALA A 171 0.23 4.32 7.68
C ALA A 171 -0.23 4.22 6.21
N PHE A 172 -1.53 4.35 5.94
CA PHE A 172 -2.07 4.43 4.58
C PHE A 172 -1.64 5.75 3.92
N LEU A 173 -1.79 6.88 4.62
CA LEU A 173 -1.38 8.20 4.13
C LEU A 173 0.12 8.25 3.82
N GLN A 174 0.97 7.73 4.72
CA GLN A 174 2.42 7.64 4.46
C GLN A 174 2.74 6.86 3.19
N THR A 175 2.06 5.74 2.97
CA THR A 175 2.22 4.91 1.76
C THR A 175 1.81 5.69 0.52
N LEU A 176 0.66 6.38 0.58
CA LEU A 176 0.15 7.19 -0.53
C LEU A 176 1.12 8.33 -0.87
N ILE A 177 1.67 9.02 0.12
CA ILE A 177 2.62 10.13 -0.13
C ILE A 177 3.90 9.64 -0.81
N ILE A 178 4.45 8.48 -0.38
CA ILE A 178 5.62 7.87 -1.04
C ILE A 178 5.31 7.51 -2.50
N ILE A 179 4.08 7.05 -2.78
CA ILE A 179 3.65 6.74 -4.15
C ILE A 179 3.50 8.03 -4.97
N CYS A 180 2.91 9.10 -4.42
CA CYS A 180 2.83 10.38 -5.11
C CYS A 180 4.24 10.89 -5.47
N TRP A 181 5.20 10.75 -4.56
CA TRP A 181 6.60 11.10 -4.83
C TRP A 181 7.18 10.35 -6.03
N LYS A 182 6.87 9.06 -6.20
CA LYS A 182 7.43 8.22 -7.27
C LYS A 182 6.63 8.20 -8.58
N ARG A 183 5.33 8.49 -8.54
CA ARG A 183 4.41 8.30 -9.68
C ARG A 183 3.67 9.55 -10.12
N LEU A 184 3.60 10.56 -9.26
CA LEU A 184 2.97 11.86 -9.52
C LEU A 184 3.98 12.99 -9.27
N GLU A 185 5.20 12.86 -9.78
CA GLU A 185 6.30 13.82 -9.53
C GLU A 185 5.92 15.27 -9.86
N GLY A 186 5.14 15.49 -10.92
CA GLY A 186 4.66 16.82 -11.31
C GLY A 186 3.70 17.48 -10.31
N ASP A 187 2.93 16.67 -9.58
CA ASP A 187 1.93 17.15 -8.60
C ASP A 187 2.45 17.09 -7.16
N PHE A 188 3.61 16.46 -6.94
CA PHE A 188 4.12 16.18 -5.60
C PHE A 188 4.41 17.44 -4.78
N GLU A 189 4.89 18.51 -5.41
CA GLU A 189 5.11 19.80 -4.73
C GLU A 189 3.80 20.40 -4.22
N ALA A 190 2.72 20.29 -4.99
CA ALA A 190 1.40 20.75 -4.58
C ALA A 190 0.83 19.92 -3.42
N VAL A 191 1.05 18.60 -3.44
CA VAL A 191 0.71 17.69 -2.34
C VAL A 191 1.42 18.09 -1.05
N CYS A 192 2.75 18.24 -1.09
CA CYS A 192 3.53 18.69 0.06
C CYS A 192 3.07 20.07 0.57
N SER A 193 2.88 21.03 -0.35
CA SER A 193 2.44 22.38 0.00
C SER A 193 1.08 22.39 0.70
N ASN A 194 0.13 21.58 0.23
CA ASN A 194 -1.17 21.49 0.88
C ASN A 194 -1.09 20.84 2.26
N ILE A 195 -0.30 19.77 2.42
CA ILE A 195 -0.07 19.13 3.71
C ILE A 195 0.50 20.14 4.71
N LEU A 196 1.57 20.86 4.34
CA LEU A 196 2.20 21.87 5.20
C LEU A 196 1.22 23.00 5.58
N ARG A 197 0.45 23.50 4.60
CA ARG A 197 -0.55 24.55 4.84
C ARG A 197 -1.65 24.11 5.80
N ARG A 198 -2.08 22.85 5.73
CA ARG A 198 -3.21 22.33 6.51
C ARG A 198 -2.81 21.71 7.84
N SER A 199 -1.57 21.28 7.99
CA SER A 199 -1.06 20.76 9.26
C SER A 199 -1.05 21.87 10.31
N GLN A 200 -2.09 21.92 11.15
CA GLN A 200 -2.11 22.76 12.34
C GLN A 200 -0.98 22.39 13.32
N LEU A 201 -0.42 21.18 13.20
CA LEU A 201 0.76 20.71 13.94
C LEU A 201 2.02 21.55 13.69
N LEU A 202 2.11 22.28 12.56
CA LEU A 202 3.22 23.19 12.25
C LEU A 202 2.90 24.66 12.60
N LYS A 203 1.65 24.98 12.98
CA LYS A 203 1.34 26.31 13.48
C LYS A 203 1.91 26.42 14.89
N ILE A 204 3.06 27.10 14.98
CA ILE A 204 3.64 27.61 16.21
C ILE A 204 2.49 28.20 17.04
N SER A 205 2.21 27.63 18.21
CA SER A 205 1.25 28.21 19.14
C SER A 205 1.61 29.68 19.37
N ASP A 206 0.63 30.58 19.44
CA ASP A 206 0.80 32.05 19.53
C ASP A 206 1.72 32.56 20.68
N ASN A 207 2.31 31.67 21.49
CA ASN A 207 3.25 31.94 22.57
C ASN A 207 4.72 31.53 22.28
N ALA A 208 5.06 31.00 21.11
CA ALA A 208 6.45 30.65 20.80
C ALA A 208 7.12 31.72 19.93
N GLU A 209 8.25 32.22 20.41
CA GLU A 209 9.03 33.30 19.81
C GLU A 209 9.23 33.09 18.30
N VAL A 210 8.90 34.14 17.55
CA VAL A 210 8.94 34.20 16.09
C VAL A 210 10.38 34.02 15.62
N MET A 211 10.78 32.80 15.26
CA MET A 211 11.86 32.61 14.30
C MET A 211 11.34 33.10 12.95
N LYS A 212 11.86 34.25 12.50
CA LYS A 212 11.69 34.70 11.12
C LYS A 212 12.41 33.71 10.20
N VAL A 213 11.65 32.87 9.50
CA VAL A 213 12.19 31.87 8.57
C VAL A 213 11.63 32.13 7.18
N ASP A 214 12.52 32.16 6.19
CA ASP A 214 12.27 32.53 4.80
C ASP A 214 11.62 31.36 4.03
N GLU A 215 10.40 31.56 3.54
CA GLU A 215 9.49 30.53 2.95
C GLU A 215 10.13 29.73 1.80
N LYS A 216 11.11 30.30 1.08
CA LYS A 216 11.78 29.61 -0.03
C LYS A 216 12.84 28.59 0.40
N GLN A 217 13.31 28.66 1.64
CA GLN A 217 14.38 27.80 2.15
C GLN A 217 13.84 26.46 2.70
N GLU A 218 12.61 26.43 3.22
CA GLU A 218 12.00 25.20 3.78
C GLU A 218 11.63 24.16 2.72
N ILE A 219 11.11 24.56 1.55
CA ILE A 219 10.74 23.56 0.52
C ILE A 219 11.99 22.80 0.07
N ARG A 220 13.13 23.50 -0.09
CA ARG A 220 14.41 22.86 -0.45
C ARG A 220 15.09 22.15 0.72
N SER A 221 14.85 22.54 1.97
CA SER A 221 15.42 21.85 3.14
C SER A 221 14.62 20.59 3.52
N LEU A 222 13.30 20.60 3.36
CA LEU A 222 12.42 19.43 3.54
C LEU A 222 12.71 18.36 2.48
N ILE A 223 13.00 18.75 1.24
CA ILE A 223 13.46 17.82 0.19
C ILE A 223 14.89 17.30 0.44
N LYS A 224 15.74 18.09 1.12
CA LYS A 224 17.11 17.68 1.51
C LYS A 224 17.20 16.91 2.82
N LEU A 225 16.16 16.97 3.65
CA LEU A 225 15.98 16.03 4.72
C LEU A 225 15.62 14.70 4.03
N SER A 226 16.40 13.67 4.26
CA SER A 226 16.04 12.30 3.86
C SER A 226 14.75 11.82 4.55
N HIS A 227 14.16 12.63 5.44
CA HIS A 227 13.19 12.25 6.48
C HIS A 227 12.06 13.28 6.81
N PRO A 228 11.54 14.14 5.90
CA PRO A 228 10.44 15.06 6.24
C PRO A 228 9.14 14.31 6.59
N LEU A 229 8.93 13.13 6.00
CA LEU A 229 7.69 12.34 6.17
C LEU A 229 7.56 11.69 7.54
N VAL A 230 8.69 11.44 8.22
CA VAL A 230 8.68 10.90 9.59
C VAL A 230 8.11 11.96 10.54
N PHE A 231 8.46 13.24 10.37
CA PHE A 231 8.00 14.30 11.26
C PHE A 231 6.51 14.65 11.11
N VAL A 232 5.92 14.49 9.93
CA VAL A 232 4.50 14.84 9.72
C VAL A 232 3.54 13.84 10.40
N PHE A 233 3.97 12.60 10.66
CA PHE A 233 3.11 11.53 11.19
C PHE A 233 3.69 10.74 12.37
N ALA A 234 4.87 11.07 12.90
CA ALA A 234 5.46 10.37 14.07
C ALA A 234 4.85 10.80 15.42
N VAL A 235 3.82 11.65 15.42
CA VAL A 235 3.10 12.05 16.64
C VAL A 235 1.64 11.60 16.53
N ALA A 236 1.40 10.33 16.83
CA ALA A 236 0.13 9.80 17.31
C ALA A 236 0.41 8.57 18.19
#